data_AF-A0A2A7EBF9-F1
#
_entry.id   AF-A0A2A7EBF9-F1
#
_cell.length_a   1.000
_cell.length_b   1.000
_cell.length_c   1.000
_cell.angle_alpha   90.00
_cell.angle_beta   90.00
_cell.angle_gamma   90.00
#
_symmetry.space_group_name_H-M   'P 1'
#
loop_
_entity.id
_entity.type
_entity.pdbx_description
1 polymer ?
#
loop_
_entity_poly.entity_id
_entity_poly.type
_entity_poly.pdbx_seq_one_letter_code
_entity_poly.pdbx_strand_id
1 'polypeptide(L)'
;MLKANENDFSYRFGDNGPKYLIQGPNIDLGLVVIQPGQEFQNHYHTTCEEVFYALEGEIDFYVNNERVPIKQGDVLQVRPHESHYLINHSDKPFKAVFIKSPHLPNKDTVQTENPTLTKE
;
A
#
# COMPACT_ATOMS: atom_id res chain seq x y z
N MET A 1 11.46 18.25 13.94
CA MET A 1 10.02 18.36 13.60
C MET A 1 9.91 18.50 12.09
N LEU A 2 9.11 17.65 11.44
CA LEU A 2 8.87 17.71 9.99
C LEU A 2 7.36 17.87 9.77
N LYS A 3 6.99 18.81 8.90
CA LYS A 3 5.61 19.05 8.46
C LYS A 3 5.60 18.90 6.94
N ALA A 4 4.69 18.09 6.42
CA ALA A 4 4.47 17.89 4.99
C ALA A 4 2.99 18.12 4.66
N ASN A 5 2.69 18.68 3.48
CA ASN A 5 1.36 18.69 2.91
C ASN A 5 1.36 17.80 1.66
N GLU A 6 0.33 16.96 1.48
CA GLU A 6 0.34 15.98 0.40
C GLU A 6 0.31 16.58 -1.02
N ASN A 7 -0.07 17.85 -1.16
CA ASN A 7 -0.13 18.56 -2.44
C ASN A 7 1.26 19.02 -2.92
N ASP A 8 2.25 19.00 -2.04
CA ASP A 8 3.64 19.33 -2.37
C ASP A 8 4.39 18.13 -2.97
N PHE A 9 3.72 16.98 -3.12
CA PHE A 9 4.30 15.71 -3.57
C PHE A 9 3.47 15.09 -4.68
N SER A 10 4.13 14.35 -5.57
CA SER A 10 3.47 13.62 -6.66
C SER A 10 3.42 12.13 -6.36
N TYR A 11 2.39 11.45 -6.85
CA TYR A 11 2.37 10.00 -6.84
C TYR A 11 3.40 9.43 -7.82
N ARG A 12 3.93 8.24 -7.52
CA ARG A 12 4.98 7.60 -8.32
C ARG A 12 4.57 7.42 -9.79
N PHE A 13 3.29 7.24 -10.08
CA PHE A 13 2.77 6.98 -11.43
C PHE A 13 1.80 8.07 -11.90
N GLY A 14 2.00 9.31 -11.46
CA GLY A 14 1.16 10.46 -11.81
C GLY A 14 0.01 10.65 -10.82
N ASP A 15 -1.10 9.95 -11.04
CA ASP A 15 -2.33 10.04 -10.23
C ASP A 15 -2.57 8.82 -9.32
N ASN A 16 -1.65 7.86 -9.31
CA ASN A 16 -1.76 6.60 -8.59
C ASN A 16 -0.40 6.05 -8.13
N GLY A 17 -0.45 5.00 -7.31
CA GLY A 17 0.70 4.38 -6.66
C GLY A 17 1.08 5.07 -5.35
N PRO A 18 2.25 4.74 -4.78
CA PRO A 18 2.71 5.32 -3.53
C PRO A 18 3.26 6.75 -3.72
N LYS A 19 3.02 7.59 -2.72
CA LYS A 19 3.50 8.96 -2.56
C LYS A 19 4.07 9.11 -1.15
N TYR A 20 5.39 9.14 -1.02
CA TYR A 20 6.07 9.25 0.27
C TYR A 20 6.06 10.71 0.76
N LEU A 21 5.66 10.93 2.01
CA LEU A 21 5.58 12.25 2.63
C LEU A 21 6.63 12.45 3.72
N ILE A 22 6.99 11.37 4.42
CA ILE A 22 8.03 11.33 5.45
C ILE A 22 8.90 10.11 5.18
N GLN A 23 10.22 10.27 5.25
CA GLN A 23 11.17 9.18 5.15
C GLN A 23 12.20 9.29 6.26
N GLY A 24 12.23 8.28 7.12
CA GLY A 24 13.15 8.20 8.26
C GLY A 24 12.94 9.26 9.36
N PRO A 25 13.74 9.17 10.44
CA PRO A 25 14.76 8.13 10.67
C PRO A 25 14.19 6.79 11.16
N ASN A 26 12.94 6.75 11.63
CA ASN A 26 12.35 5.55 12.25
C ASN A 26 11.26 4.89 11.41
N ILE A 27 10.53 5.69 10.63
CA ILE A 27 9.41 5.25 9.81
C ILE A 27 9.46 5.93 8.45
N ASP A 28 8.89 5.27 7.46
CA ASP A 28 8.44 5.93 6.25
C ASP A 28 6.91 6.04 6.30
N LEU A 29 6.37 7.16 5.85
CA LEU A 29 4.93 7.39 5.80
C LEU A 29 4.57 8.04 4.47
N GLY A 30 3.47 7.58 3.89
CA GLY A 30 2.94 8.17 2.68
C GLY A 30 1.48 7.86 2.43
N LEU A 31 1.05 8.17 1.22
CA LEU A 31 -0.26 7.84 0.71
C LEU A 31 -0.13 6.87 -0.45
N VAL A 32 -1.09 5.97 -0.60
CA VAL A 32 -1.25 5.15 -1.79
C VAL A 32 -2.63 5.40 -2.39
N VAL A 33 -2.68 5.58 -3.71
CA VAL A 33 -3.92 5.62 -4.47
C VAL A 33 -3.91 4.53 -5.51
N ILE A 34 -5.00 3.77 -5.61
CA ILE A 34 -5.21 2.77 -6.67
C ILE A 34 -6.49 3.16 -7.42
N GLN A 35 -6.37 3.45 -8.71
CA GLN A 35 -7.52 3.87 -9.53
C GLN A 35 -8.43 2.67 -9.85
N PRO A 36 -9.68 2.92 -10.29
CA PRO A 36 -10.57 1.87 -10.77
C PRO A 36 -9.89 0.94 -11.79
N GLY A 37 -9.94 -0.37 -11.55
CA GLY A 37 -9.36 -1.38 -12.42
C GLY A 37 -7.83 -1.50 -12.38
N GLN A 38 -7.14 -0.72 -11.54
CA GLN A 38 -5.70 -0.85 -11.35
C GLN A 38 -5.34 -1.82 -10.24
N GLU A 39 -4.12 -2.33 -10.33
CA GLU A 39 -3.51 -3.23 -9.36
C GLU A 39 -2.11 -2.74 -8.95
N PHE A 40 -1.66 -3.18 -7.77
CA PHE A 40 -0.29 -3.05 -7.33
C PHE A 40 0.31 -4.45 -7.17
N GLN A 41 1.39 -4.71 -7.90
CA GLN A 41 1.99 -6.04 -8.05
C GLN A 41 2.35 -6.68 -6.71
N ASN A 42 2.21 -7.99 -6.63
CA ASN A 42 2.46 -8.74 -5.41
C ASN A 42 3.92 -8.61 -4.96
N HIS A 43 4.10 -8.35 -3.68
CA HIS A 43 5.42 -8.23 -3.08
C HIS A 43 5.35 -8.44 -1.57
N TYR A 44 6.50 -8.70 -0.97
CA TYR A 44 6.67 -8.65 0.48
C TYR A 44 7.87 -7.79 0.87
N HIS A 45 7.91 -7.40 2.13
CA HIS A 45 9.03 -6.71 2.75
C HIS A 45 9.85 -7.71 3.57
N THR A 46 11.17 -7.74 3.38
CA THR A 46 12.07 -8.64 4.13
C THR A 46 12.30 -8.16 5.56
N THR A 47 11.99 -6.90 5.89
CA THR A 47 12.30 -6.32 7.19
C THR A 47 11.23 -5.37 7.69
N CYS A 48 10.68 -4.51 6.82
CA CYS A 48 9.60 -3.62 7.25
C CYS A 48 8.31 -4.40 7.52
N GLU A 49 7.62 -4.06 8.60
CA GLU A 49 6.17 -4.15 8.60
C GLU A 49 5.59 -2.95 7.85
N GLU A 50 4.38 -3.11 7.29
CA GLU A 50 3.64 -2.05 6.64
C GLU A 50 2.20 -2.02 7.15
N VAL A 51 1.73 -0.85 7.58
CA VAL A 51 0.37 -0.63 8.07
C VAL A 51 -0.35 0.31 7.12
N PHE A 52 -1.54 -0.09 6.69
CA PHE A 52 -2.44 0.70 5.86
C PHE A 52 -3.64 1.17 6.68
N TYR A 53 -3.99 2.46 6.58
CA TYR A 53 -5.26 2.99 7.06
C TYR A 53 -6.05 3.54 5.89
N ALA A 54 -7.21 2.94 5.60
CA ALA A 54 -8.05 3.31 4.48
C ALA A 54 -8.78 4.64 4.74
N LEU A 55 -8.49 5.63 3.91
CA LEU A 55 -9.08 6.97 4.00
C LEU A 55 -10.36 7.07 3.18
N GLU A 56 -10.37 6.48 1.98
CA GLU A 56 -11.46 6.60 1.01
C GLU A 56 -11.55 5.34 0.15
N GLY A 57 -12.77 4.98 -0.25
CA GLY A 57 -13.04 3.87 -1.16
C GLY A 57 -12.93 2.49 -0.50
N GLU A 58 -12.88 1.47 -1.34
CA GLU A 58 -12.71 0.07 -0.99
C GLU A 58 -11.77 -0.62 -1.99
N ILE A 59 -11.08 -1.66 -1.53
CA ILE A 59 -10.10 -2.39 -2.32
C ILE A 59 -9.95 -3.80 -1.77
N ASP A 60 -9.54 -4.74 -2.62
CA ASP A 60 -9.14 -6.07 -2.18
C ASP A 60 -7.62 -6.13 -2.04
N PHE A 61 -7.18 -6.44 -0.82
CA PHE A 61 -5.83 -6.95 -0.59
C PHE A 61 -5.85 -8.47 -0.73
N TYR A 62 -4.73 -9.03 -1.17
CA TYR A 62 -4.47 -10.47 -1.11
C TYR A 62 -3.21 -10.67 -0.30
N VAL A 63 -3.37 -11.05 0.98
CA VAL A 63 -2.26 -11.30 1.90
C VAL A 63 -1.98 -12.80 1.92
N ASN A 64 -0.79 -13.20 1.49
CA ASN A 64 -0.42 -14.62 1.30
C ASN A 64 -1.46 -15.41 0.49
N ASN A 65 -2.00 -14.80 -0.57
CA ASN A 65 -3.07 -15.31 -1.44
C ASN A 65 -4.46 -15.41 -0.79
N GLU A 66 -4.64 -14.98 0.45
CA GLU A 66 -5.96 -14.87 1.08
C GLU A 66 -6.55 -13.48 0.81
N ARG A 67 -7.79 -13.44 0.31
CA ARG A 67 -8.49 -12.17 0.03
C ARG A 67 -8.90 -11.49 1.33
N VAL A 68 -8.44 -10.26 1.50
CA VAL A 68 -8.72 -9.38 2.64
C VAL A 68 -9.30 -8.07 2.09
N PRO A 69 -10.64 -7.95 1.99
CA PRO A 69 -11.27 -6.70 1.57
C PRO A 69 -11.10 -5.65 2.68
N ILE A 70 -10.71 -4.43 2.29
CA ILE A 70 -10.66 -3.28 3.21
C ILE A 70 -11.39 -2.08 2.60
N LYS A 71 -12.00 -1.28 3.45
CA LYS A 71 -12.73 -0.05 3.07
C LYS A 71 -12.41 1.09 4.03
N GLN A 72 -12.87 2.30 3.69
CA GLN A 72 -12.71 3.48 4.52
C GLN A 72 -12.95 3.21 6.02
N GLY A 73 -11.95 3.57 6.84
CA GLY A 73 -11.94 3.36 8.29
C GLY A 73 -11.24 2.08 8.76
N ASP A 74 -11.00 1.12 7.87
CA ASP A 74 -10.27 -0.11 8.21
C ASP A 74 -8.75 0.14 8.32
N VAL A 75 -8.11 -0.68 9.16
CA VAL A 75 -6.65 -0.79 9.28
C VAL A 75 -6.23 -2.19 8.88
N LEU A 76 -5.17 -2.30 8.07
CA LEU A 76 -4.51 -3.57 7.76
C LEU A 76 -3.02 -3.47 8.11
N GLN A 77 -2.55 -4.39 8.96
CA GLN A 77 -1.13 -4.57 9.22
C GLN A 77 -0.63 -5.77 8.42
N VAL A 78 0.46 -5.58 7.67
CA VAL A 78 1.16 -6.63 6.94
C VAL A 78 2.56 -6.76 7.52
N ARG A 79 2.90 -7.95 8.01
CA ARG A 79 4.19 -8.25 8.65
C ARG A 79 5.28 -8.55 7.61
N PRO A 80 6.56 -8.49 8.00
CA PRO A 80 7.64 -8.97 7.14
C PRO A 80 7.38 -10.38 6.61
N HIS A 81 7.71 -10.60 5.34
CA HIS A 81 7.47 -11.84 4.60
C HIS A 81 6.01 -12.21 4.31
N GLU A 82 5.04 -11.39 4.70
CA GLU A 82 3.66 -11.52 4.21
C GLU A 82 3.53 -10.82 2.85
N SER A 83 3.30 -11.60 1.80
CA SER A 83 3.12 -11.04 0.45
C SER A 83 1.77 -10.35 0.37
N HIS A 84 1.71 -9.16 -0.20
CA HIS A 84 0.47 -8.44 -0.40
C HIS A 84 0.38 -7.90 -1.83
N TYR A 85 -0.75 -8.23 -2.46
CA TYR A 85 -1.18 -7.73 -3.75
C TYR A 85 -2.45 -6.91 -3.55
N LEU A 86 -2.60 -5.82 -4.31
CA LEU A 86 -3.75 -4.93 -4.20
C LEU A 86 -4.45 -4.85 -5.56
N ILE A 87 -5.77 -4.92 -5.57
CA ILE A 87 -6.57 -4.68 -6.77
C ILE A 87 -7.85 -3.92 -6.45
N ASN A 88 -8.09 -2.85 -7.19
CA ASN A 88 -9.31 -2.06 -7.07
C ASN A 88 -10.34 -2.50 -8.11
N HIS A 89 -11.29 -3.32 -7.65
CA HIS A 89 -12.43 -3.75 -8.45
C HIS A 89 -13.59 -2.73 -8.49
N SER A 90 -13.54 -1.68 -7.67
CA SER A 90 -14.60 -0.67 -7.60
C SER A 90 -14.54 0.34 -8.75
N ASP A 91 -15.56 1.19 -8.85
CA ASP A 91 -15.66 2.29 -9.81
C ASP A 91 -15.10 3.61 -9.28
N LYS A 92 -14.49 3.61 -8.08
CA LYS A 92 -13.94 4.80 -7.42
C LYS A 92 -12.48 4.59 -7.03
N PRO A 93 -11.68 5.66 -6.91
CA PRO A 93 -10.33 5.54 -6.39
C PRO A 93 -10.33 5.03 -4.94
N PHE A 94 -9.41 4.13 -4.62
CA PHE A 94 -9.06 3.80 -3.25
C PHE A 94 -7.89 4.67 -2.79
N LYS A 95 -7.94 5.19 -1.56
CA LYS A 95 -6.86 5.97 -0.95
C LYS A 95 -6.58 5.49 0.48
N ALA A 96 -5.30 5.29 0.81
CA ALA A 96 -4.87 4.95 2.16
C ALA A 96 -3.59 5.68 2.58
N VAL A 97 -3.40 5.85 3.88
CA VAL A 97 -2.08 6.09 4.47
C VAL A 97 -1.36 4.76 4.54
N PHE A 98 -0.08 4.73 4.15
CA PHE A 98 0.82 3.61 4.47
C PHE A 98 1.91 4.08 5.43
N ILE A 99 2.29 3.22 6.37
CA ILE A 99 3.37 3.44 7.32
C ILE A 99 4.27 2.21 7.30
N LYS A 100 5.55 2.40 7.00
CA LYS A 100 6.56 1.34 7.08
C LYS A 100 7.48 1.57 8.26
N SER A 101 7.80 0.50 8.98
CA SER A 101 8.82 0.53 10.04
C SER A 101 9.64 -0.77 10.06
N PRO A 102 10.96 -0.71 10.27
CA PRO A 102 11.78 0.50 10.40
C PRO A 102 11.97 1.24 9.06
N HIS A 103 12.41 2.49 9.11
CA HIS A 103 13.01 3.12 7.93
C HIS A 103 14.31 2.41 7.57
N LEU A 104 14.50 2.12 6.28
CA LEU A 104 15.69 1.44 5.77
C LEU A 104 16.36 2.27 4.67
N PRO A 105 17.69 2.39 4.68
CA PRO A 105 18.43 3.09 3.62
C PRO A 105 18.41 2.33 2.28
N ASN A 106 18.12 1.03 2.33
CA ASN A 106 18.09 0.14 1.17
C ASN A 106 16.69 -0.45 0.99
N LYS A 107 16.34 -0.76 -0.26
CA LYS A 107 15.08 -1.41 -0.61
C LYS A 107 14.99 -2.80 0.03
N ASP A 108 13.88 -3.08 0.68
CA ASP A 108 13.57 -4.37 1.31
C ASP A 108 12.42 -5.12 0.62
N THR A 109 11.88 -4.56 -0.46
CA THR A 109 10.79 -5.15 -1.25
C THR A 109 11.29 -6.24 -2.18
N VAL A 110 10.67 -7.42 -2.09
CA VAL A 110 10.84 -8.54 -3.03
C VAL A 110 9.51 -8.76 -3.77
N GLN A 111 9.54 -8.68 -5.10
CA GLN A 111 8.38 -8.98 -5.95
C GLN A 111 8.17 -10.49 -6.07
N THR A 112 6.91 -10.90 -6.10
CA THR A 112 6.49 -12.30 -6.23
C THR A 112 5.41 -12.42 -7.29
N GLU A 113 5.02 -13.64 -7.63
CA GLU A 113 3.90 -13.88 -8.55
C GLU A 113 2.60 -13.34 -7.97
N ASN A 114 1.74 -12.78 -8.82
CA ASN A 114 0.42 -12.33 -8.40
C ASN A 114 -0.47 -13.53 -8.04
N PRO A 115 -1.40 -13.37 -7.08
CA PRO A 115 -2.37 -14.41 -6.77
C PRO A 115 -3.20 -14.75 -8.01
N THR A 116 -3.59 -16.02 -8.13
CA THR A 116 -4.62 -16.40 -9.10
C THR A 116 -5.97 -15.95 -8.58
N LEU A 117 -6.53 -14.90 -9.18
CA LEU A 117 -7.85 -14.38 -8.85
C LEU A 117 -8.90 -15.37 -9.37
N THR A 118 -9.53 -16.13 -8.48
CA THR A 118 -10.72 -16.89 -8.85
C THR A 118 -11.84 -15.89 -9.11
N LYS A 119 -12.38 -15.88 -10.34
CA LYS A 119 -13.61 -15.16 -10.63
C LYS A 119 -14.73 -15.81 -9.83
N GLU A 120 -15.30 -15.08 -8.87
CA GLU A 120 -16.61 -15.40 -8.30
C GLU A 120 -17.71 -15.21 -9.36
#